data_AF-A0A926BJ71-F1
#
_entry.id   AF-A0A926BJ71-F1
#
_cell.length_a   1.000
_cell.length_b   1.000
_cell.length_c   1.000
_cell.angle_alpha   90.00
_cell.angle_beta   90.00
_cell.angle_gamma   90.00
#
_symmetry.space_group_name_H-M   'P 1'
#
loop_
_entity.id
_entity.type
_entity.pdbx_description
1 polymer ?
#
loop_
_entity_poly.entity_id
_entity_poly.type
_entity_poly.pdbx_seq_one_letter_code
_entity_poly.pdbx_strand_id
1 'polypeptide(L)'
;PFAMEPVCQRLGARGGNTTPDALLHFARFHAAWVRPPEEWIPVAKVSPSEQVGALAVHLFARWSLPQFLQIAWLSGFDEESETNRQWFVQLGGGGRLESLRFPLPMTHRAAHFFLQAPPHFSITSAQRYGQIRALGGTESLAQTLSETFLSETQPDEPFWLEATRFFLQHAALPLYQVGPICDFIRARRFGSDSPEPNFSLRGRTPETLLRRMAEWHEMLTRLPAKSRSRWETSGIEGWDEICNDPLGNGICRWQVVELTDSLALLEEGRQQRHCVRSYQDACVKGATAIFSLSVSLSSDKTSRRLLTIEVNRQRRAIVQVRGKCNQSVGAMRGNRRILLARDVLREWARNRRLSIACGV
;
A
#
# COMPACT_ATOMS: atom_id res chain seq x y z
N PRO A 1 -11.83 -27.81 -0.08
CA PRO A 1 -13.14 -27.12 -0.20
C PRO A 1 -12.98 -25.83 -1.00
N PHE A 2 -13.73 -25.67 -2.09
CA PHE A 2 -13.74 -24.42 -2.86
C PHE A 2 -14.31 -23.31 -1.98
N ALA A 3 -13.49 -22.34 -1.62
CA ALA A 3 -13.93 -21.24 -0.79
C ALA A 3 -14.78 -20.29 -1.65
N MET A 4 -16.07 -20.19 -1.33
CA MET A 4 -16.97 -19.14 -1.82
C MET A 4 -16.66 -17.79 -1.14
N GLU A 5 -15.89 -17.83 -0.05
CA GLU A 5 -15.37 -16.65 0.60
C GLU A 5 -14.11 -16.13 -0.11
N PRO A 6 -13.82 -14.83 0.02
CA PRO A 6 -12.60 -14.23 -0.53
C PRO A 6 -11.34 -14.95 -0.03
N VAL A 7 -10.54 -15.49 -0.95
CA VAL A 7 -9.37 -16.31 -0.61
C VAL A 7 -8.10 -15.50 -0.42
N CYS A 8 -7.94 -14.37 -1.10
CA CYS A 8 -6.83 -13.45 -0.84
C CYS A 8 -7.29 -12.32 0.08
N GLN A 9 -6.85 -12.37 1.34
CA GLN A 9 -7.20 -11.34 2.33
C GLN A 9 -6.83 -9.92 1.86
N ARG A 10 -5.70 -9.80 1.14
CA ARG A 10 -5.19 -8.53 0.61
C ARG A 10 -6.13 -7.91 -0.44
N LEU A 11 -7.05 -8.66 -1.02
CA LEU A 11 -7.99 -8.15 -2.04
C LEU A 11 -9.41 -7.94 -1.51
N GLY A 12 -9.68 -8.26 -0.24
CA GLY A 12 -10.98 -8.02 0.38
C GLY A 12 -12.13 -8.77 -0.30
N ALA A 13 -13.37 -8.41 0.01
CA ALA A 13 -14.54 -9.09 -0.53
C ALA A 13 -15.02 -8.54 -1.88
N ARG A 14 -14.09 -8.46 -2.84
CA ARG A 14 -14.39 -8.10 -4.23
C ARG A 14 -14.69 -9.34 -5.07
N GLY A 15 -15.54 -9.19 -6.10
CA GLY A 15 -15.74 -10.22 -7.11
C GLY A 15 -14.43 -10.55 -7.81
N GLY A 16 -14.18 -11.83 -8.10
CA GLY A 16 -12.94 -12.31 -8.71
C GLY A 16 -11.90 -12.82 -7.69
N ASN A 17 -12.17 -12.68 -6.38
CA ASN A 17 -11.25 -13.09 -5.32
C ASN A 17 -11.68 -14.39 -4.63
N THR A 18 -12.43 -15.27 -5.31
CA THR A 18 -12.82 -16.59 -4.77
C THR A 18 -12.10 -17.72 -5.51
N THR A 19 -12.06 -18.93 -4.95
CA THR A 19 -11.50 -20.08 -5.69
C THR A 19 -12.26 -20.35 -7.00
N PRO A 20 -13.61 -20.38 -7.02
CA PRO A 20 -14.36 -20.58 -8.26
C PRO A 20 -14.09 -19.51 -9.32
N ASP A 21 -13.99 -18.23 -8.93
CA ASP A 21 -13.66 -17.16 -9.87
C ASP A 21 -12.29 -17.39 -10.53
N ALA A 22 -11.29 -17.76 -9.74
CA ALA A 22 -9.96 -18.06 -10.26
C ALA A 22 -10.00 -19.25 -11.24
N LEU A 23 -10.74 -20.31 -10.93
CA LEU A 23 -10.91 -21.46 -11.82
C LEU A 23 -11.63 -21.10 -13.12
N LEU A 24 -12.64 -20.22 -13.05
CA LEU A 24 -13.30 -19.67 -14.24
C LEU A 24 -12.30 -18.91 -15.11
N HIS A 25 -11.43 -18.08 -14.51
CA HIS A 25 -10.36 -17.41 -15.23
C HIS A 25 -9.37 -18.42 -15.84
N PHE A 26 -9.00 -19.48 -15.13
CA PHE A 26 -8.12 -20.52 -15.68
C PHE A 26 -8.73 -21.20 -16.92
N ALA A 27 -10.03 -21.52 -16.87
CA ALA A 27 -10.76 -22.09 -18.00
C ALA A 27 -10.86 -21.11 -19.18
N ARG A 28 -11.09 -19.81 -18.92
CA ARG A 28 -11.09 -18.78 -19.97
C ARG A 28 -9.75 -18.68 -20.71
N PHE A 29 -8.65 -18.92 -20.02
CA PHE A 29 -7.30 -18.90 -20.58
C PHE A 29 -6.80 -20.29 -21.03
N HIS A 30 -7.64 -21.31 -21.12
CA HIS A 30 -7.22 -22.71 -21.38
C HIS A 30 -6.33 -22.91 -22.61
N ALA A 31 -6.51 -22.10 -23.66
CA ALA A 31 -5.68 -22.16 -24.86
C ALA A 31 -4.17 -21.91 -24.59
N ALA A 32 -3.84 -21.31 -23.44
CA ALA A 32 -2.47 -21.04 -23.03
C ALA A 32 -1.92 -22.04 -21.98
N TRP A 33 -2.62 -23.14 -21.71
CA TRP A 33 -2.13 -24.15 -20.78
C TRP A 33 -0.84 -24.81 -21.30
N VAL A 34 0.22 -24.78 -20.48
CA VAL A 34 1.50 -25.42 -20.74
C VAL A 34 1.60 -26.82 -20.15
N ARG A 35 0.77 -27.13 -19.15
CA ARG A 35 0.60 -28.45 -18.54
C ARG A 35 -0.88 -28.71 -18.24
N PRO A 36 -1.36 -29.95 -18.39
CA PRO A 36 -2.75 -30.30 -18.13
C PRO A 36 -3.09 -30.25 -16.63
N PRO A 37 -4.32 -29.88 -16.24
CA PRO A 37 -4.75 -29.83 -14.85
C PRO A 37 -4.71 -31.21 -14.16
N GLU A 38 -4.86 -32.30 -14.91
CA GLU A 38 -4.86 -33.69 -14.42
C GLU A 38 -3.51 -34.11 -13.81
N GLU A 39 -2.41 -33.50 -14.26
CA GLU A 39 -1.06 -33.75 -13.74
C GLU A 39 -0.73 -32.91 -12.49
N TRP A 40 -1.62 -32.01 -12.09
CA TRP A 40 -1.35 -31.11 -10.99
C TRP A 40 -1.50 -31.79 -9.62
N ILE A 41 -0.51 -31.56 -8.76
CA ILE A 41 -0.52 -32.04 -7.38
C ILE A 41 -0.72 -30.84 -6.44
N PRO A 42 -1.77 -30.85 -5.59
CA PRO A 42 -1.97 -29.79 -4.61
C PRO A 42 -0.80 -29.64 -3.64
N VAL A 43 -0.58 -28.42 -3.15
CA VAL A 43 0.52 -28.11 -2.25
C VAL A 43 0.01 -28.31 -0.83
N ALA A 44 0.69 -29.12 -0.03
CA ALA A 44 0.25 -29.38 1.33
C ALA A 44 0.46 -28.13 2.21
N LYS A 45 -0.52 -27.87 3.11
CA LYS A 45 -0.43 -26.86 4.19
C LYS A 45 -0.25 -25.40 3.71
N VAL A 46 -0.80 -25.03 2.55
CA VAL A 46 -0.84 -23.63 2.09
C VAL A 46 -2.26 -23.06 2.13
N SER A 47 -2.37 -21.73 2.11
CA SER A 47 -3.66 -21.04 2.06
C SER A 47 -4.39 -21.27 0.72
N PRO A 48 -5.73 -21.10 0.66
CA PRO A 48 -6.46 -21.19 -0.61
C PRO A 48 -5.93 -20.25 -1.71
N SER A 49 -5.49 -19.04 -1.37
CA SER A 49 -4.87 -18.12 -2.36
C SER A 49 -3.53 -18.63 -2.88
N GLU A 50 -2.71 -19.25 -2.03
CA GLU A 50 -1.44 -19.86 -2.46
C GLU A 50 -1.69 -21.10 -3.31
N GLN A 51 -2.75 -21.86 -3.01
CA GLN A 51 -3.16 -23.01 -3.80
C GLN A 51 -3.59 -22.60 -5.21
N VAL A 52 -4.37 -21.51 -5.34
CA VAL A 52 -4.72 -20.90 -6.62
C VAL A 52 -3.46 -20.46 -7.37
N GLY A 53 -2.54 -19.77 -6.70
CA GLY A 53 -1.29 -19.32 -7.30
C GLY A 53 -0.40 -20.47 -7.80
N ALA A 54 -0.31 -21.55 -7.03
CA ALA A 54 0.41 -22.76 -7.42
C ALA A 54 -0.21 -23.44 -8.65
N LEU A 55 -1.55 -23.51 -8.71
CA LEU A 55 -2.26 -24.03 -9.89
C LEU A 55 -2.04 -23.12 -11.11
N ALA A 56 -2.06 -21.80 -10.94
CA ALA A 56 -1.79 -20.86 -12.02
C ALA A 56 -0.37 -21.05 -12.61
N VAL A 57 0.65 -21.22 -11.76
CA VAL A 57 2.01 -21.50 -12.22
C VAL A 57 2.07 -22.85 -12.94
N HIS A 58 1.41 -23.88 -12.42
CA HIS A 58 1.34 -25.18 -13.07
C HIS A 58 0.77 -25.07 -14.48
N LEU A 59 -0.38 -24.40 -14.62
CA LEU A 59 -1.12 -24.30 -15.87
C LEU A 59 -0.46 -23.37 -16.89
N PHE A 60 0.12 -22.24 -16.49
CA PHE A 60 0.50 -21.18 -17.45
C PHE A 60 2.01 -20.89 -17.53
N ALA A 61 2.85 -21.47 -16.67
CA ALA A 61 4.24 -21.08 -16.58
C ALA A 61 5.22 -22.25 -16.73
N ARG A 62 6.18 -22.14 -17.65
CA ARG A 62 7.24 -23.15 -17.85
C ARG A 62 8.30 -23.12 -16.73
N TRP A 63 8.35 -22.04 -15.96
CA TRP A 63 9.22 -21.82 -14.81
C TRP A 63 8.45 -21.15 -13.67
N SER A 64 9.07 -21.06 -12.49
CA SER A 64 8.49 -20.35 -11.35
C SER A 64 8.33 -18.86 -11.66
N LEU A 65 7.11 -18.35 -11.54
CA LEU A 65 6.83 -16.92 -11.54
C LEU A 65 6.70 -16.37 -10.11
N PRO A 66 7.07 -15.10 -9.87
CA PRO A 66 6.95 -14.46 -8.57
C PRO A 66 5.53 -14.49 -8.01
N GLN A 67 5.41 -14.65 -6.69
CA GLN A 67 4.12 -14.76 -6.01
C GLN A 67 3.25 -13.50 -6.16
N PHE A 68 3.87 -12.32 -6.27
CA PHE A 68 3.11 -11.08 -6.46
C PHE A 68 2.34 -11.05 -7.80
N LEU A 69 2.80 -11.75 -8.83
CA LEU A 69 2.10 -11.85 -10.12
C LEU A 69 0.90 -12.78 -10.05
N GLN A 70 0.95 -13.80 -9.18
CA GLN A 70 -0.14 -14.77 -9.01
C GLN A 70 -1.43 -14.10 -8.54
N ILE A 71 -1.33 -12.92 -7.92
CA ILE A 71 -2.49 -12.12 -7.50
C ILE A 71 -3.43 -11.76 -8.67
N ALA A 72 -2.92 -11.70 -9.90
CA ALA A 72 -3.70 -11.36 -11.09
C ALA A 72 -4.93 -12.27 -11.30
N TRP A 73 -4.83 -13.52 -10.84
CA TRP A 73 -5.91 -14.51 -10.92
C TRP A 73 -7.00 -14.33 -9.86
N LEU A 74 -6.76 -13.45 -8.90
CA LEU A 74 -7.68 -13.13 -7.80
C LEU A 74 -8.12 -11.65 -7.81
N SER A 75 -7.53 -10.82 -8.66
CA SER A 75 -7.67 -9.35 -8.66
C SER A 75 -8.99 -8.81 -9.19
N GLY A 76 -9.91 -9.63 -9.71
CA GLY A 76 -11.21 -9.14 -10.21
C GLY A 76 -11.47 -9.35 -11.70
N PHE A 77 -12.62 -8.86 -12.14
CA PHE A 77 -13.11 -8.98 -13.51
C PHE A 77 -12.89 -7.72 -14.37
N ASP A 78 -12.25 -6.68 -13.82
CA ASP A 78 -11.95 -5.44 -14.54
C ASP A 78 -10.84 -5.59 -15.60
N GLU A 79 -10.74 -4.61 -16.51
CA GLU A 79 -9.77 -4.59 -17.61
C GLU A 79 -8.31 -4.61 -17.13
N GLU A 80 -8.01 -3.95 -16.00
CA GLU A 80 -6.68 -3.96 -15.41
C GLU A 80 -6.31 -5.37 -14.95
N SER A 81 -7.24 -6.07 -14.31
CA SER A 81 -7.07 -7.45 -13.85
C SER A 81 -6.95 -8.43 -15.02
N GLU A 82 -7.69 -8.23 -16.11
CA GLU A 82 -7.53 -9.01 -17.33
C GLU A 82 -6.15 -8.81 -17.97
N THR A 83 -5.71 -7.55 -18.06
CA THR A 83 -4.37 -7.20 -18.54
C THR A 83 -3.29 -7.86 -17.69
N ASN A 84 -3.43 -7.84 -16.37
CA ASN A 84 -2.50 -8.49 -15.44
C ASN A 84 -2.44 -10.02 -15.63
N ARG A 85 -3.58 -10.67 -15.95
CA ARG A 85 -3.61 -12.12 -16.28
C ARG A 85 -2.90 -12.40 -17.60
N GLN A 86 -3.13 -11.58 -18.62
CA GLN A 86 -2.42 -11.70 -19.91
C GLN A 86 -0.91 -11.57 -19.72
N TRP A 87 -0.45 -10.64 -18.89
CA TRP A 87 0.97 -10.54 -18.53
C TRP A 87 1.48 -11.80 -17.85
N PHE A 88 0.75 -12.35 -16.88
CA PHE A 88 1.14 -13.61 -16.22
C PHE A 88 1.35 -14.74 -17.24
N VAL A 89 0.38 -14.93 -18.13
CA VAL A 89 0.41 -15.97 -19.18
C VAL A 89 1.57 -15.75 -20.15
N GLN A 90 1.74 -14.52 -20.64
CA GLN A 90 2.81 -14.19 -21.58
C GLN A 90 4.19 -14.41 -20.95
N LEU A 91 4.38 -13.99 -19.69
CA LEU A 91 5.63 -14.21 -18.97
C LEU A 91 5.88 -15.69 -18.67
N GLY A 92 4.84 -16.43 -18.29
CA GLY A 92 4.93 -17.87 -18.03
C GLY A 92 5.24 -18.70 -19.29
N GLY A 93 4.76 -18.26 -20.45
CA GLY A 93 5.04 -18.86 -21.75
C GLY A 93 6.40 -18.49 -22.36
N GLY A 94 7.11 -17.51 -21.78
CA GLY A 94 8.42 -17.05 -22.25
C GLY A 94 8.44 -15.81 -23.13
N GLY A 95 7.36 -15.05 -23.10
CA GLY A 95 7.35 -13.68 -23.60
C GLY A 95 8.31 -12.78 -22.83
N ARG A 96 8.80 -11.76 -23.54
CA ARG A 96 9.72 -10.75 -22.99
C ARG A 96 8.96 -9.71 -22.19
N LEU A 97 9.46 -9.33 -21.01
CA LEU A 97 8.85 -8.31 -20.15
C LEU A 97 8.69 -6.97 -20.88
N GLU A 98 9.63 -6.62 -21.74
CA GLU A 98 9.67 -5.37 -22.49
C GLU A 98 8.58 -5.28 -23.57
N SER A 99 8.02 -6.43 -23.98
CA SER A 99 6.91 -6.47 -24.94
C SER A 99 5.56 -6.18 -24.30
N LEU A 100 5.50 -6.12 -22.96
CA LEU A 100 4.28 -5.82 -22.22
C LEU A 100 4.07 -4.31 -22.09
N ARG A 101 2.84 -3.86 -22.30
CA ARG A 101 2.44 -2.47 -22.10
C ARG A 101 2.19 -2.18 -20.62
N PHE A 102 3.26 -1.99 -19.85
CA PHE A 102 3.14 -1.59 -18.46
C PHE A 102 2.75 -0.11 -18.30
N PRO A 103 1.99 0.25 -17.24
CA PRO A 103 1.72 1.66 -16.89
C PRO A 103 3.01 2.47 -16.68
N LEU A 104 4.05 1.79 -16.18
CA LEU A 104 5.39 2.32 -15.96
C LEU A 104 6.36 1.65 -16.94
N PRO A 105 7.01 2.40 -17.85
CA PRO A 105 7.97 1.83 -18.80
C PRO A 105 9.09 1.05 -18.12
N MET A 106 9.43 -0.13 -18.68
CA MET A 106 10.44 -1.02 -18.12
C MET A 106 11.64 -1.19 -19.06
N THR A 107 12.85 -1.01 -18.51
CA THR A 107 14.09 -1.43 -19.18
C THR A 107 14.36 -2.91 -18.88
N HIS A 108 15.23 -3.56 -19.67
CA HIS A 108 15.65 -4.94 -19.41
C HIS A 108 16.25 -5.12 -18.01
N ARG A 109 17.00 -4.12 -17.52
CA ARG A 109 17.54 -4.15 -16.15
C ARG A 109 16.42 -4.03 -15.09
N ALA A 110 15.41 -3.21 -15.33
CA ALA A 110 14.26 -3.08 -14.43
C ALA A 110 13.40 -4.35 -14.42
N ALA A 111 13.22 -4.99 -15.57
CA ALA A 111 12.54 -6.26 -15.74
C ALA A 111 13.17 -7.38 -14.88
N HIS A 112 14.50 -7.47 -14.85
CA HIS A 112 15.22 -8.41 -13.99
C HIS A 112 14.87 -8.23 -12.50
N PHE A 113 14.89 -6.99 -12.00
CA PHE A 113 14.59 -6.70 -10.60
C PHE A 113 13.10 -6.76 -10.25
N PHE A 114 12.22 -6.47 -11.20
CA PHE A 114 10.77 -6.64 -11.03
C PHE A 114 10.42 -8.07 -10.66
N LEU A 115 11.04 -9.06 -11.31
CA LEU A 115 10.83 -10.47 -10.96
C LEU A 115 11.39 -10.85 -9.58
N GLN A 116 12.18 -9.98 -8.95
CA GLN A 116 12.71 -10.15 -7.59
C GLN A 116 11.95 -9.32 -6.55
N ALA A 117 10.84 -8.68 -6.94
CA ALA A 117 10.08 -7.86 -6.01
C ALA A 117 9.48 -8.70 -4.87
N PRO A 118 9.31 -8.11 -3.67
CA PRO A 118 8.71 -8.81 -2.54
C PRO A 118 7.32 -9.39 -2.87
N PRO A 119 6.98 -10.58 -2.33
CA PRO A 119 5.75 -11.31 -2.69
C PRO A 119 4.44 -10.62 -2.31
N HIS A 120 4.51 -9.65 -1.39
CA HIS A 120 3.36 -8.90 -0.90
C HIS A 120 3.07 -7.63 -1.72
N PHE A 121 3.91 -7.30 -2.70
CA PHE A 121 3.73 -6.12 -3.53
C PHE A 121 2.53 -6.25 -4.46
N SER A 122 1.92 -5.11 -4.80
CA SER A 122 1.10 -5.03 -6.01
C SER A 122 2.00 -5.10 -7.25
N ILE A 123 1.41 -5.37 -8.42
CA ILE A 123 2.16 -5.38 -9.69
C ILE A 123 2.77 -4.00 -9.96
N THR A 124 2.06 -2.91 -9.65
CA THR A 124 2.56 -1.53 -9.75
C THR A 124 3.72 -1.25 -8.78
N SER A 125 3.61 -1.67 -7.52
CA SER A 125 4.68 -1.54 -6.53
C SER A 125 5.94 -2.32 -6.94
N ALA A 126 5.75 -3.52 -7.51
CA ALA A 126 6.83 -4.35 -8.05
C ALA A 126 7.50 -3.69 -9.28
N GLN A 127 6.74 -3.04 -10.16
CA GLN A 127 7.31 -2.28 -11.29
C GLN A 127 8.19 -1.15 -10.78
N ARG A 128 7.68 -0.34 -9.84
CA ARG A 128 8.45 0.76 -9.25
C ARG A 128 9.71 0.24 -8.56
N TYR A 129 9.60 -0.89 -7.86
CA TYR A 129 10.74 -1.56 -7.24
C TYR A 129 11.81 -1.92 -8.26
N GLY A 130 11.41 -2.56 -9.37
CA GLY A 130 12.30 -2.92 -10.46
C GLY A 130 13.01 -1.71 -11.05
N GLN A 131 12.30 -0.60 -11.26
CA GLN A 131 12.87 0.65 -11.74
C GLN A 131 13.91 1.23 -10.79
N ILE A 132 13.61 1.33 -9.48
CA ILE A 132 14.54 1.88 -8.49
C ILE A 132 15.80 1.02 -8.36
N ARG A 133 15.63 -0.31 -8.32
CA ARG A 133 16.77 -1.26 -8.28
C ARG A 133 17.63 -1.14 -9.54
N ALA A 134 17.02 -0.96 -10.71
CA ALA A 134 17.75 -0.77 -11.97
C ALA A 134 18.56 0.53 -12.02
N LEU A 135 18.11 1.57 -11.31
CA LEU A 135 18.84 2.83 -11.14
C LEU A 135 20.00 2.73 -10.13
N GLY A 136 20.18 1.58 -9.47
CA GLY A 136 21.23 1.35 -8.48
C GLY A 136 20.77 1.47 -7.02
N GLY A 137 19.45 1.53 -6.76
CA GLY A 137 18.92 1.55 -5.41
C GLY A 137 19.17 0.26 -4.64
N THR A 138 19.40 0.42 -3.33
CA THR A 138 19.41 -0.71 -2.41
C THR A 138 18.02 -1.33 -2.33
N GLU A 139 17.95 -2.60 -1.93
CA GLU A 139 16.68 -3.30 -1.73
C GLU A 139 15.77 -2.58 -0.74
N SER A 140 16.35 -2.11 0.38
CA SER A 140 15.62 -1.43 1.43
C SER A 140 15.06 -0.07 1.00
N LEU A 141 15.80 0.70 0.20
CA LEU A 141 15.31 1.96 -0.37
C LEU A 141 14.23 1.73 -1.43
N ALA A 142 14.44 0.75 -2.32
CA ALA A 142 13.46 0.38 -3.33
C ALA A 142 12.14 -0.07 -2.69
N GLN A 143 12.19 -0.90 -1.65
CA GLN A 143 11.02 -1.28 -0.90
C GLN A 143 10.34 -0.06 -0.26
N THR A 144 11.11 0.80 0.41
CA THR A 144 10.56 1.98 1.11
C THR A 144 9.82 2.92 0.16
N LEU A 145 10.40 3.23 -1.01
CA LEU A 145 9.78 4.10 -2.01
C LEU A 145 8.56 3.45 -2.67
N SER A 146 8.63 2.15 -2.97
CA SER A 146 7.51 1.37 -3.52
C SER A 146 6.34 1.19 -2.53
N GLU A 147 6.51 1.52 -1.25
CA GLU A 147 5.43 1.56 -0.26
C GLU A 147 4.85 2.97 -0.05
N THR A 148 5.33 3.97 -0.80
CA THR A 148 4.75 5.32 -0.82
C THR A 148 3.76 5.46 -1.99
N PHE A 149 3.16 6.65 -2.14
CA PHE A 149 2.34 6.96 -3.33
C PHE A 149 3.09 6.78 -4.66
N LEU A 150 4.44 6.78 -4.64
CA LEU A 150 5.27 6.54 -5.83
C LEU A 150 5.13 5.13 -6.41
N SER A 151 4.47 4.20 -5.70
CA SER A 151 4.12 2.88 -6.25
C SER A 151 3.26 2.98 -7.52
N GLU A 152 2.47 4.04 -7.64
CA GLU A 152 1.60 4.33 -8.78
C GLU A 152 2.24 5.39 -9.70
N THR A 153 1.72 5.52 -10.92
CA THR A 153 2.08 6.63 -11.82
C THR A 153 1.66 7.97 -11.23
N GLN A 154 2.59 8.91 -11.19
CA GLN A 154 2.39 10.24 -10.64
C GLN A 154 2.33 11.32 -11.72
N PRO A 155 1.70 12.47 -11.43
CA PRO A 155 1.91 13.68 -12.22
C PRO A 155 3.40 14.02 -12.28
N ASP A 156 3.91 14.31 -13.47
CA ASP A 156 5.32 14.66 -13.71
C ASP A 156 6.30 13.56 -13.24
N GLU A 157 6.18 12.36 -13.84
CA GLU A 157 7.14 11.25 -13.67
C GLU A 157 8.62 11.66 -13.85
N PRO A 158 9.01 12.53 -14.80
CA PRO A 158 10.38 13.00 -14.92
C PRO A 158 10.92 13.65 -13.64
N PHE A 159 10.11 14.47 -12.96
CA PHE A 159 10.48 15.04 -11.66
C PHE A 159 10.62 13.97 -10.57
N TRP A 160 9.70 12.99 -10.50
CA TRP A 160 9.81 11.91 -9.51
C TRP A 160 10.98 10.98 -9.77
N LEU A 161 11.43 10.85 -11.02
CA LEU A 161 12.69 10.20 -11.35
C LEU A 161 13.90 10.99 -10.83
N GLU A 162 13.90 12.33 -10.92
CA GLU A 162 14.91 13.16 -10.26
C GLU A 162 14.87 12.99 -8.74
N ALA A 163 13.68 12.95 -8.13
CA ALA A 163 13.53 12.72 -6.69
C ALA A 163 14.05 11.33 -6.26
N THR A 164 13.78 10.31 -7.06
CA THR A 164 14.34 8.97 -6.85
C THR A 164 15.87 9.02 -6.89
N ARG A 165 16.45 9.66 -7.90
CA ARG A 165 17.92 9.83 -8.02
C ARG A 165 18.51 10.59 -6.83
N PHE A 166 17.82 11.59 -6.30
CA PHE A 166 18.22 12.29 -5.09
C PHE A 166 18.36 11.33 -3.90
N PHE A 167 17.38 10.45 -3.66
CA PHE A 167 17.49 9.44 -2.60
C PHE A 167 18.63 8.44 -2.83
N LEU A 168 18.88 8.05 -4.09
CA LEU A 168 20.00 7.17 -4.45
C LEU A 168 21.36 7.81 -4.14
N GLN A 169 21.52 9.10 -4.41
CA GLN A 169 22.75 9.86 -4.12
C GLN A 169 22.97 10.08 -2.62
N HIS A 170 21.91 10.04 -1.82
CA HIS A 170 21.94 10.26 -0.38
C HIS A 170 21.56 8.99 0.40
N ALA A 171 22.20 7.86 0.10
CA ALA A 171 21.92 6.56 0.72
C ALA A 171 22.10 6.52 2.26
N ALA A 172 22.81 7.49 2.84
CA ALA A 172 22.93 7.64 4.30
C ALA A 172 21.67 8.19 4.97
N LEU A 173 20.71 8.72 4.19
CA LEU A 173 19.44 9.20 4.70
C LEU A 173 18.66 8.04 5.36
N PRO A 174 18.20 8.19 6.61
CA PRO A 174 17.42 7.14 7.26
C PRO A 174 16.12 6.85 6.50
N LEU A 175 15.83 5.58 6.25
CA LEU A 175 14.67 5.15 5.44
C LEU A 175 13.32 5.66 5.97
N TYR A 176 13.18 5.82 7.30
CA TYR A 176 11.95 6.35 7.89
C TYR A 176 11.68 7.81 7.48
N GLN A 177 12.66 8.54 6.95
CA GLN A 177 12.51 9.92 6.46
C GLN A 177 12.10 10.00 4.99
N VAL A 178 12.28 8.93 4.21
CA VAL A 178 11.98 8.90 2.77
C VAL A 178 10.51 9.22 2.51
N GLY A 179 9.59 8.49 3.15
CA GLY A 179 8.14 8.75 3.05
C GLY A 179 7.74 10.20 3.41
N PRO A 180 8.10 10.72 4.59
CA PRO A 180 7.89 12.13 4.95
C PRO A 180 8.44 13.14 3.92
N ILE A 181 9.63 12.90 3.37
CA ILE A 181 10.20 13.78 2.35
C ILE A 181 9.38 13.71 1.05
N CYS A 182 8.96 12.52 0.61
CA CYS A 182 8.07 12.37 -0.53
C CYS A 182 6.75 13.14 -0.33
N ASP A 183 6.14 13.05 0.87
CA ASP A 183 4.92 13.79 1.20
C ASP A 183 5.13 15.30 1.19
N PHE A 184 6.25 15.77 1.77
CA PHE A 184 6.62 17.19 1.76
C PHE A 184 6.81 17.71 0.33
N ILE A 185 7.57 17.00 -0.49
CA ILE A 185 7.81 17.37 -1.90
C ILE A 185 6.48 17.41 -2.66
N ARG A 186 5.63 16.39 -2.48
CA ARG A 186 4.32 16.33 -3.12
C ARG A 186 3.44 17.52 -2.72
N ALA A 187 3.38 17.84 -1.44
CA ALA A 187 2.60 18.98 -0.94
C ALA A 187 3.13 20.32 -1.47
N ARG A 188 4.46 20.47 -1.58
CA ARG A 188 5.09 21.73 -2.02
C ARG A 188 5.00 21.98 -3.51
N ARG A 189 5.00 20.94 -4.33
CA ARG A 189 4.99 21.04 -5.80
C ARG A 189 3.59 20.86 -6.40
N PHE A 190 2.80 19.93 -5.86
CA PHE A 190 1.53 19.49 -6.46
C PHE A 190 0.29 19.69 -5.56
N GLY A 191 0.43 20.28 -4.37
CA GLY A 191 -0.71 20.62 -3.52
C GLY A 191 -1.66 21.63 -4.19
N SER A 192 -2.94 21.67 -3.81
CA SER A 192 -3.89 22.61 -4.43
C SER A 192 -3.53 24.08 -4.13
N ASP A 193 -2.90 24.34 -2.97
CA ASP A 193 -2.27 25.61 -2.61
C ASP A 193 -0.74 25.55 -2.75
N SER A 194 -0.23 24.79 -3.74
CA SER A 194 1.21 24.57 -3.94
C SER A 194 1.98 25.91 -3.92
N PRO A 195 2.78 26.18 -2.88
CA PRO A 195 3.50 27.45 -2.79
C PRO A 195 4.67 27.50 -3.77
N GLU A 196 5.09 26.35 -4.33
CA GLU A 196 6.30 26.19 -5.14
C GLU A 196 6.05 25.23 -6.31
N PRO A 197 5.23 25.59 -7.32
CA PRO A 197 4.97 24.73 -8.49
C PRO A 197 6.24 24.38 -9.27
N ASN A 198 7.28 25.21 -9.18
CA ASN A 198 8.60 24.98 -9.77
C ASN A 198 9.63 24.38 -8.78
N PHE A 199 9.18 23.75 -7.68
CA PHE A 199 10.05 23.15 -6.67
C PHE A 199 11.07 22.21 -7.29
N SER A 200 12.36 22.45 -7.09
CA SER A 200 13.44 21.58 -7.58
C SER A 200 14.31 21.04 -6.45
N LEU A 201 14.77 19.81 -6.62
CA LEU A 201 15.76 19.16 -5.76
C LEU A 201 17.20 19.50 -6.15
N ARG A 202 17.42 20.17 -7.29
CA ARG A 202 18.76 20.56 -7.75
C ARG A 202 19.40 21.49 -6.71
N GLY A 203 20.61 21.13 -6.26
CA GLY A 203 21.36 21.89 -5.26
C GLY A 203 20.80 21.81 -3.83
N ARG A 204 19.83 20.94 -3.56
CA ARG A 204 19.35 20.66 -2.20
C ARG A 204 20.17 19.53 -1.58
N THR A 205 20.32 19.57 -0.27
CA THR A 205 20.87 18.45 0.53
C THR A 205 19.77 17.87 1.42
N PRO A 206 19.92 16.62 1.91
CA PRO A 206 19.00 16.02 2.86
C PRO A 206 18.71 16.92 4.06
N GLU A 207 19.74 17.54 4.63
CA GLU A 207 19.63 18.41 5.81
C GLU A 207 18.74 19.62 5.53
N THR A 208 18.90 20.23 4.35
CA THR A 208 18.06 21.37 3.95
C THR A 208 16.59 20.97 3.75
N LEU A 209 16.33 19.79 3.19
CA LEU A 209 14.97 19.28 3.03
C LEU A 209 14.33 18.95 4.37
N LEU A 210 15.07 18.30 5.27
CA LEU A 210 14.57 17.94 6.59
C LEU A 210 14.25 19.17 7.43
N ARG A 211 15.10 20.20 7.37
CA ARG A 211 14.82 21.49 8.03
C ARG A 211 13.54 22.13 7.49
N ARG A 212 13.40 22.25 6.17
CA ARG A 212 12.20 22.83 5.53
C ARG A 212 10.94 22.00 5.78
N MET A 213 11.07 20.67 5.82
CA MET A 213 9.99 19.77 6.18
C MET A 213 9.58 19.96 7.64
N ALA A 214 10.53 20.14 8.56
CA ALA A 214 10.24 20.42 9.97
C ALA A 214 9.53 21.78 10.13
N GLU A 215 10.01 22.83 9.47
CA GLU A 215 9.36 24.14 9.42
C GLU A 215 7.93 24.03 8.85
N TRP A 216 7.76 23.27 7.77
CA TRP A 216 6.44 23.01 7.19
C TRP A 216 5.50 22.27 8.16
N HIS A 217 5.98 21.24 8.85
CA HIS A 217 5.19 20.56 9.89
C HIS A 217 4.80 21.52 11.00
N GLU A 218 5.72 22.37 11.44
CA GLU A 218 5.43 23.38 12.46
C GLU A 218 4.38 24.38 11.98
N MET A 219 4.47 24.88 10.74
CA MET A 219 3.43 25.72 10.13
C MET A 219 2.08 25.01 10.10
N LEU A 220 2.04 23.73 9.69
CA LEU A 220 0.82 22.94 9.70
C LEU A 220 0.22 22.80 11.11
N THR A 221 1.04 22.79 12.17
CA THR A 221 0.54 22.79 13.56
C THR A 221 -0.02 24.12 14.04
N ARG A 222 0.39 25.24 13.43
CA ARG A 222 0.03 26.60 13.85
C ARG A 222 -1.16 27.20 13.09
N LEU A 223 -1.63 26.55 12.02
CA LEU A 223 -2.78 27.06 11.24
C LEU A 223 -4.06 27.12 12.10
N PRO A 224 -4.73 28.28 12.18
CA PRO A 224 -5.86 28.49 13.07
C PRO A 224 -7.06 27.61 12.71
N ALA A 225 -7.80 27.18 13.73
CA ALA A 225 -9.00 26.33 13.62
C ALA A 225 -10.15 26.92 12.78
N LYS A 226 -10.00 28.12 12.21
CA LYS A 226 -10.97 28.76 11.32
C LYS A 226 -10.93 28.23 9.87
N SER A 227 -9.91 27.46 9.47
CA SER A 227 -9.88 26.74 8.18
C SER A 227 -10.43 25.30 8.31
N ARG A 228 -11.55 25.12 9.03
CA ARG A 228 -12.22 23.83 9.20
C ARG A 228 -12.93 23.45 7.91
N SER A 229 -12.20 22.82 7.01
CA SER A 229 -12.79 22.07 5.91
C SER A 229 -13.28 20.74 6.46
N ARG A 230 -14.59 20.50 6.34
CA ARG A 230 -15.20 19.19 6.51
C ARG A 230 -15.47 18.63 5.12
N TRP A 231 -15.37 17.32 4.98
CA TRP A 231 -15.71 16.64 3.73
C TRP A 231 -16.64 15.48 3.99
N GLU A 232 -17.25 15.01 2.91
CA GLU A 232 -18.16 13.87 2.95
C GLU A 232 -17.41 12.61 3.42
N THR A 233 -18.08 11.84 4.27
CA THR A 233 -17.54 10.56 4.75
C THR A 233 -17.34 9.59 3.59
N SER A 234 -16.40 8.67 3.74
CA SER A 234 -16.17 7.60 2.78
C SER A 234 -17.33 6.61 2.64
N GLY A 235 -18.29 6.62 3.58
CA GLY A 235 -19.34 5.61 3.72
C GLY A 235 -18.84 4.27 4.27
N ILE A 236 -17.58 4.18 4.71
CA ILE A 236 -17.02 2.98 5.35
C ILE A 236 -17.20 3.14 6.86
N GLU A 237 -18.01 2.28 7.46
CA GLU A 237 -18.21 2.29 8.91
C GLU A 237 -16.91 1.98 9.67
N GLY A 238 -16.72 2.69 10.78
CA GLY A 238 -15.62 2.47 11.71
C GLY A 238 -15.69 1.13 12.45
N TRP A 239 -14.86 0.98 13.46
CA TRP A 239 -14.83 -0.16 14.38
C TRP A 239 -14.92 0.36 15.81
N ASP A 240 -15.67 -0.32 16.66
CA ASP A 240 -15.73 -0.04 18.08
C ASP A 240 -15.99 -1.33 18.84
N GLU A 241 -15.00 -1.76 19.63
CA GLU A 241 -15.03 -3.03 20.32
C GLU A 241 -14.46 -2.89 21.72
N ILE A 242 -15.18 -3.42 22.71
CA ILE A 242 -14.75 -3.51 24.10
C ILE A 242 -14.44 -4.97 24.40
N CYS A 243 -13.23 -5.26 24.84
CA CYS A 243 -12.78 -6.62 25.14
C CYS A 243 -11.78 -6.63 26.29
N ASN A 244 -11.47 -7.82 26.81
CA ASN A 244 -10.37 -7.98 27.75
C ASN A 244 -9.04 -7.78 27.02
N ASP A 245 -8.16 -6.95 27.56
CA ASP A 245 -6.86 -6.67 26.99
C ASP A 245 -5.99 -7.93 26.99
N PRO A 246 -5.58 -8.44 25.81
CA PRO A 246 -4.72 -9.62 25.72
C PRO A 246 -3.36 -9.45 26.41
N LEU A 247 -2.95 -8.22 26.74
CA LEU A 247 -1.72 -7.94 27.49
C LEU A 247 -1.94 -7.90 29.02
N GLY A 248 -3.15 -8.21 29.51
CA GLY A 248 -3.45 -8.31 30.94
C GLY A 248 -3.75 -7.00 31.65
N ASN A 249 -4.01 -5.89 30.93
CA ASN A 249 -4.27 -4.58 31.55
C ASN A 249 -5.78 -4.33 31.82
N GLY A 250 -6.57 -5.38 32.08
CA GLY A 250 -8.01 -5.27 32.31
C GLY A 250 -8.80 -5.09 31.00
N ILE A 251 -9.87 -4.30 31.02
CA ILE A 251 -10.72 -4.07 29.84
C ILE A 251 -10.09 -2.99 28.95
N CYS A 252 -10.06 -3.21 27.64
CA CYS A 252 -9.68 -2.22 26.63
C CYS A 252 -10.78 -2.00 25.60
N ARG A 253 -10.82 -0.80 25.02
CA ARG A 253 -11.70 -0.43 23.91
C ARG A 253 -10.86 -0.06 22.69
N TRP A 254 -11.06 -0.78 21.59
CA TRP A 254 -10.44 -0.51 20.29
C TRP A 254 -11.39 0.29 19.42
N GLN A 255 -10.87 1.33 18.78
CA GLN A 255 -11.67 2.19 17.90
C GLN A 255 -10.94 2.45 16.59
N VAL A 256 -11.66 2.31 15.48
CA VAL A 256 -11.26 2.77 14.15
C VAL A 256 -12.24 3.84 13.70
N VAL A 257 -11.76 5.06 13.52
CA VAL A 257 -12.62 6.23 13.24
C VAL A 257 -12.12 6.97 12.01
N GLU A 258 -13.03 7.31 11.09
CA GLU A 258 -12.71 8.14 9.92
C GLU A 258 -12.43 9.59 10.35
N LEU A 259 -11.36 10.18 9.81
CA LEU A 259 -11.00 11.57 10.02
C LEU A 259 -11.60 12.40 8.86
N THR A 260 -12.70 13.08 9.14
CA THR A 260 -13.53 13.76 8.13
C THR A 260 -13.39 15.29 8.12
N ASP A 261 -12.43 15.80 8.89
CA ASP A 261 -12.15 17.23 8.95
C ASP A 261 -10.68 17.56 9.16
N SER A 262 -10.32 18.79 8.78
CA SER A 262 -8.93 19.26 8.80
C SER A 262 -8.32 19.33 10.20
N LEU A 263 -9.14 19.46 11.26
CA LEU A 263 -8.69 19.46 12.64
C LEU A 263 -8.36 18.04 13.11
N ALA A 264 -9.20 17.05 12.76
CA ALA A 264 -8.98 15.65 13.08
C ALA A 264 -7.69 15.11 12.42
N LEU A 265 -7.44 15.46 11.15
CA LEU A 265 -6.16 15.16 10.47
C LEU A 265 -4.98 15.86 11.13
N LEU A 266 -5.16 17.11 11.58
CA LEU A 266 -4.10 17.84 12.26
C LEU A 266 -3.73 17.18 13.59
N GLU A 267 -4.73 16.82 14.39
CA GLU A 267 -4.51 16.13 15.66
C GLU A 267 -3.86 14.76 15.47
N GLU A 268 -4.24 14.03 14.42
CA GLU A 268 -3.60 12.75 14.05
C GLU A 268 -2.13 12.97 13.74
N GLY A 269 -1.82 13.91 12.84
CA GLY A 269 -0.46 14.24 12.46
C GLY A 269 0.39 14.70 13.65
N ARG A 270 -0.20 15.45 14.60
CA ARG A 270 0.48 15.89 15.82
C ARG A 270 0.80 14.73 16.77
N GLN A 271 -0.17 13.85 17.03
CA GLN A 271 0.01 12.72 17.96
C GLN A 271 0.97 11.66 17.39
N GLN A 272 0.82 11.37 16.10
CA GLN A 272 1.62 10.38 15.42
C GLN A 272 2.93 10.93 14.85
N ARG A 273 3.14 12.26 14.84
CA ARG A 273 4.33 12.93 14.30
C ARG A 273 4.56 12.62 12.81
N HIS A 274 3.51 12.75 11.99
CA HIS A 274 3.60 12.62 10.54
C HIS A 274 2.67 13.54 9.74
N CYS A 275 2.88 13.56 8.43
CA CYS A 275 2.36 14.53 7.47
C CYS A 275 0.88 14.34 7.09
N VAL A 276 0.04 13.61 7.83
CA VAL A 276 -1.27 13.15 7.30
C VAL A 276 -2.20 14.30 6.91
N ARG A 277 -2.01 15.50 7.47
CA ARG A 277 -2.73 16.70 7.05
C ARG A 277 -2.55 17.02 5.55
N SER A 278 -1.44 16.65 4.92
CA SER A 278 -1.23 16.85 3.47
C SER A 278 -2.21 16.08 2.60
N TYR A 279 -2.93 15.11 3.16
CA TYR A 279 -3.96 14.34 2.46
C TYR A 279 -5.31 15.03 2.40
N GLN A 280 -5.47 16.22 3.01
CA GLN A 280 -6.74 16.97 3.04
C GLN A 280 -7.36 17.10 1.65
N ASP A 281 -6.59 17.52 0.64
CA ASP A 281 -7.13 17.73 -0.72
C ASP A 281 -7.65 16.42 -1.33
N ALA A 282 -6.96 15.31 -1.11
CA ALA A 282 -7.38 14.01 -1.59
C ALA A 282 -8.64 13.51 -0.87
N CYS A 283 -8.80 13.87 0.40
CA CYS A 283 -10.01 13.58 1.18
C CYS A 283 -11.20 14.42 0.70
N VAL A 284 -11.00 15.72 0.50
CA VAL A 284 -12.02 16.66 -0.02
C VAL A 284 -12.50 16.24 -1.41
N LYS A 285 -11.59 15.82 -2.29
CA LYS A 285 -11.91 15.32 -3.64
C LYS A 285 -12.53 13.91 -3.63
N GLY A 286 -12.59 13.25 -2.47
CA GLY A 286 -13.10 11.90 -2.33
C GLY A 286 -12.25 10.81 -2.99
N ALA A 287 -10.97 11.08 -3.25
CA ALA A 287 -10.04 10.08 -3.77
C ALA A 287 -9.58 9.11 -2.66
N THR A 288 -9.36 9.62 -1.45
CA THR A 288 -8.88 8.84 -0.30
C THR A 288 -9.70 9.14 0.96
N ALA A 289 -9.62 8.25 1.93
CA ALA A 289 -10.19 8.42 3.26
C ALA A 289 -9.15 7.99 4.30
N ILE A 290 -9.02 8.76 5.38
CA ILE A 290 -8.05 8.51 6.43
C ILE A 290 -8.79 8.03 7.67
N PHE A 291 -8.30 6.94 8.27
CA PHE A 291 -8.81 6.40 9.52
C PHE A 291 -7.73 6.41 10.60
N SER A 292 -8.14 6.66 11.84
CA SER A 292 -7.29 6.53 13.02
C SER A 292 -7.69 5.27 13.78
N LEU A 293 -6.72 4.39 14.04
CA LEU A 293 -6.88 3.22 14.91
C LEU A 293 -6.22 3.50 16.26
N SER A 294 -7.03 3.38 17.31
CA SER A 294 -6.64 3.72 18.68
C SER A 294 -7.14 2.68 19.69
N VAL A 295 -6.52 2.67 20.85
CA VAL A 295 -6.92 1.85 21.99
C VAL A 295 -7.01 2.72 23.24
N SER A 296 -8.03 2.49 24.06
CA SER A 296 -8.15 3.05 25.40
C SER A 296 -8.24 1.90 26.41
N LEU A 297 -7.63 2.08 27.58
CA LEU A 297 -7.71 1.11 28.68
C LEU A 297 -8.73 1.63 29.69
N SER A 298 -9.50 0.75 30.31
CA SER A 298 -10.43 1.13 31.40
C SER A 298 -9.71 1.83 32.57
N SER A 299 -8.44 1.51 32.79
CA SER A 299 -7.58 2.15 33.79
C SER A 299 -7.01 3.51 33.37
N ASP A 300 -7.07 3.86 32.10
CA ASP A 300 -6.46 5.07 31.53
C ASP A 300 -7.53 5.92 30.84
N LYS A 301 -7.70 7.17 31.28
CA LYS A 301 -8.66 8.09 30.66
C LYS A 301 -8.24 8.56 29.26
N THR A 302 -7.03 8.22 28.82
CA THR A 302 -6.49 8.67 27.54
C THR A 302 -6.53 7.57 26.47
N SER A 303 -7.08 7.92 25.30
CA SER A 303 -7.00 7.06 24.12
C SER A 303 -5.64 7.21 23.47
N ARG A 304 -4.96 6.09 23.23
CA ARG A 304 -3.67 6.03 22.56
C ARG A 304 -3.87 5.68 21.08
N ARG A 305 -3.51 6.61 20.20
CA ARG A 305 -3.46 6.37 18.75
C ARG A 305 -2.28 5.46 18.40
N LEU A 306 -2.52 4.49 17.54
CA LEU A 306 -1.54 3.45 17.19
C LEU A 306 -1.20 3.46 15.71
N LEU A 307 -2.21 3.48 14.84
CA LEU A 307 -2.03 3.44 13.38
C LEU A 307 -2.92 4.50 12.71
N THR A 308 -2.36 5.12 11.67
CA THR A 308 -3.09 5.90 10.68
C THR A 308 -3.20 5.10 9.40
N ILE A 309 -4.41 5.00 8.87
CA ILE A 309 -4.77 4.10 7.78
C ILE A 309 -5.30 4.95 6.63
N GLU A 310 -4.71 4.79 5.45
CA GLU A 310 -5.18 5.42 4.22
C GLU A 310 -5.95 4.41 3.38
N VAL A 311 -7.17 4.78 2.98
CA VAL A 311 -8.05 3.97 2.13
C VAL A 311 -8.32 4.70 0.83
N ASN A 312 -7.91 4.10 -0.29
CA ASN A 312 -8.35 4.54 -1.61
C ASN A 312 -9.84 4.23 -1.78
N ARG A 313 -10.66 5.27 -1.98
CA ARG A 313 -12.13 5.16 -1.99
C ARG A 313 -12.64 4.41 -3.21
N GLN A 314 -12.06 4.66 -4.38
CA GLN A 314 -12.47 4.01 -5.64
C GLN A 314 -12.19 2.51 -5.62
N ARG A 315 -10.98 2.12 -5.20
CA ARG A 315 -10.56 0.71 -5.13
C ARG A 315 -11.07 -0.01 -3.87
N ARG A 316 -11.65 0.73 -2.91
CA ARG A 316 -11.96 0.24 -1.54
C ARG A 316 -10.78 -0.55 -0.94
N ALA A 317 -9.61 0.07 -0.99
CA ALA A 317 -8.34 -0.57 -0.68
C ALA A 317 -7.55 0.22 0.36
N ILE A 318 -7.09 -0.44 1.41
CA ILE A 318 -6.09 0.08 2.34
C ILE A 318 -4.75 0.12 1.60
N VAL A 319 -4.35 1.32 1.19
CA VAL A 319 -3.15 1.54 0.37
C VAL A 319 -1.93 1.92 1.19
N GLN A 320 -2.13 2.37 2.43
CA GLN A 320 -1.02 2.69 3.33
C GLN A 320 -1.46 2.55 4.79
N VAL A 321 -0.54 2.06 5.64
CA VAL A 321 -0.69 2.04 7.09
C VAL A 321 0.61 2.53 7.72
N ARG A 322 0.53 3.58 8.54
CA ARG A 322 1.67 4.18 9.22
C ARG A 322 1.42 4.26 10.72
N GLY A 323 2.45 4.00 11.50
CA GLY A 323 2.46 4.31 12.92
C GLY A 323 3.19 5.62 13.22
N LYS A 324 3.56 5.78 14.49
CA LYS A 324 4.28 6.95 14.98
C LYS A 324 5.57 7.19 14.17
N CYS A 325 5.83 8.45 13.82
CA CYS A 325 6.96 8.90 13.01
C CYS A 325 7.03 8.21 11.62
N ASN A 326 5.88 7.97 10.98
CA ASN A 326 5.78 7.32 9.66
C ASN A 326 6.39 5.91 9.57
N GLN A 327 6.53 5.23 10.72
CA GLN A 327 7.02 3.86 10.73
C GLN A 327 6.02 2.94 10.02
N SER A 328 6.54 2.04 9.17
CA SER A 328 5.73 0.97 8.60
C SER A 328 5.37 -0.05 9.69
N VAL A 329 4.28 -0.80 9.48
CA VAL A 329 3.90 -1.89 10.39
C VAL A 329 5.02 -2.92 10.53
N GLY A 330 5.73 -3.20 9.44
CA GLY A 330 6.91 -4.07 9.43
C GLY A 330 8.04 -3.60 10.35
N ALA A 331 8.31 -2.30 10.40
CA ALA A 331 9.34 -1.73 11.27
C ALA A 331 8.98 -1.81 12.77
N MET A 332 7.70 -2.00 13.10
CA MET A 332 7.18 -2.02 14.48
C MET A 332 6.92 -3.43 15.03
N ARG A 333 7.37 -4.50 14.35
CA ARG A 333 7.06 -5.91 14.69
C ARG A 333 7.38 -6.33 16.14
N GLY A 334 8.32 -5.67 16.81
CA GLY A 334 8.63 -5.94 18.23
C GLY A 334 7.62 -5.37 19.24
N ASN A 335 6.72 -4.49 18.81
CA ASN A 335 5.74 -3.87 19.70
C ASN A 335 4.46 -4.71 19.76
N ARG A 336 4.26 -5.42 20.87
CA ARG A 336 3.09 -6.29 21.10
C ARG A 336 1.75 -5.58 20.88
N ARG A 337 1.65 -4.28 21.23
CA ARG A 337 0.42 -3.50 21.03
C ARG A 337 0.16 -3.23 19.55
N ILE A 338 1.20 -3.04 18.75
CA ILE A 338 1.07 -2.86 17.29
C ILE A 338 0.68 -4.18 16.60
N LEU A 339 1.15 -5.32 17.12
CA LEU A 339 0.68 -6.63 16.61
C LEU A 339 -0.82 -6.80 16.83
N LEU A 340 -1.33 -6.48 18.02
CA LEU A 340 -2.77 -6.50 18.29
C LEU A 340 -3.54 -5.51 17.40
N ALA A 341 -3.00 -4.30 17.22
CA ALA A 341 -3.58 -3.29 16.33
C ALA A 341 -3.69 -3.77 14.88
N ARG A 342 -2.69 -4.52 14.40
CA ARG A 342 -2.72 -5.14 13.08
C ARG A 342 -3.83 -6.18 12.96
N ASP A 343 -4.06 -6.96 14.00
CA ASP A 343 -5.09 -7.99 13.98
C ASP A 343 -6.49 -7.34 13.94
N VAL A 344 -6.71 -6.30 14.76
CA VAL A 344 -7.92 -5.45 14.71
C VAL A 344 -8.10 -4.81 13.33
N LEU A 345 -7.02 -4.26 12.73
CA LEU A 345 -7.07 -3.70 11.38
C LEU A 345 -7.52 -4.73 10.34
N ARG A 346 -6.95 -5.94 10.37
CA ARG A 346 -7.28 -7.01 9.42
C ARG A 346 -8.71 -7.47 9.59
N GLU A 347 -9.20 -7.54 10.82
CA GLU A 347 -10.58 -7.88 11.13
C GLU A 347 -11.56 -6.79 10.68
N TRP A 348 -11.27 -5.53 10.97
CA TRP A 348 -12.04 -4.39 10.47
C TRP A 348 -12.08 -4.38 8.94
N ALA A 349 -10.94 -4.53 8.28
CA ALA A 349 -10.86 -4.59 6.82
C ALA A 349 -11.71 -5.72 6.24
N ARG A 350 -11.66 -6.92 6.84
CA ARG A 350 -12.49 -8.06 6.44
C ARG A 350 -13.97 -7.76 6.58
N ASN A 351 -14.40 -7.26 7.74
CA ASN A 351 -15.80 -6.92 8.03
C ASN A 351 -16.34 -5.82 7.12
N ARG A 352 -15.51 -4.83 6.76
CA ARG A 352 -15.89 -3.72 5.87
C ARG A 352 -15.62 -4.00 4.39
N ARG A 353 -15.23 -5.25 4.06
CA ARG A 353 -14.96 -5.70 2.69
C ARG A 353 -13.90 -4.84 1.99
N LEU A 354 -12.86 -4.44 2.73
CA LEU A 354 -11.73 -3.68 2.21
C LEU A 354 -10.59 -4.61 1.81
N SER A 355 -9.94 -4.28 0.70
CA SER A 355 -8.66 -4.89 0.32
C SER A 355 -7.51 -4.26 1.12
N ILE A 356 -6.41 -4.97 1.30
CA ILE A 356 -5.16 -4.47 1.90
C ILE A 356 -4.05 -4.55 0.85
N ALA A 357 -3.73 -3.42 0.23
CA ALA A 357 -2.77 -3.30 -0.85
C ALA A 357 -1.35 -2.90 -0.38
N CYS A 358 -1.10 -2.91 0.93
CA CYS A 358 0.18 -2.54 1.53
C CYS A 358 0.69 -3.60 2.52
N GLY A 359 1.96 -3.52 2.90
CA GLY A 359 2.59 -4.44 3.84
C GLY A 359 2.09 -4.23 5.27
N VAL A 360 1.16 -5.09 5.72
CA VAL A 360 0.60 -5.09 7.08
C VAL A 360 0.85 -6.42 7.78
#